data_AF-A0A146FMP2-F1
#
_entry.id   AF-A0A146FMP2-F1
#
_cell.length_a   1.000
_cell.length_b   1.000
_cell.length_c   1.000
_cell.angle_alpha   90.00
_cell.angle_beta   90.00
_cell.angle_gamma   90.00
#
_symmetry.space_group_name_H-M   'P 1'
#
loop_
_entity.id
_entity.type
_entity.pdbx_description
1 polymer ?
#
loop_
_entity_poly.entity_id
_entity_poly.type
_entity_poly.pdbx_seq_one_letter_code
_entity_poly.pdbx_strand_id
1 'polypeptide(L)'
;MPALQLLSTELENSKWENEALLNKIQTLMNQGLVLASRRAPDNRVFSVEELAWFAKASYSIASSAFRSTKMEPHKHYSAIHRIGTHFRELFKGQTVEHSTNAQYEKWLSQHRTILALDLEASIFLENWTGVCTIIEEASPILDERLSSVFLDGILRSEGHLKAKVQAVKTLLRTLHASHSPYTNKSTFMNQTLPRYIRCLFQLSLDAAEYQLAESILDQSLILVQERHAEAGNNASLSLPGYPEDEIRWLSTVAFNRAVDYYLAAADADCRRWAGKAINLADMAKDDGALGRLLRGKLEMLA
;
A
#
# COMPACT_ATOMS: atom_id res chain seq x y z
N MET A 1 -6.46 -12.21 -3.04
CA MET A 1 -5.81 -13.04 -4.09
C MET A 1 -5.13 -12.25 -5.22
N PRO A 2 -4.32 -11.20 -5.01
CA PRO A 2 -3.65 -10.49 -6.11
C PRO A 2 -2.14 -10.75 -6.24
N ALA A 3 -1.40 -11.00 -5.15
CA ALA A 3 0.04 -11.25 -5.19
C ALA A 3 0.35 -12.71 -5.57
N LEU A 4 -0.45 -13.66 -5.07
CA LEU A 4 -0.48 -15.04 -5.58
C LEU A 4 -0.91 -15.09 -7.04
N GLN A 5 -1.81 -14.20 -7.47
CA GLN A 5 -2.24 -14.10 -8.87
C GLN A 5 -1.17 -13.40 -9.72
N LEU A 6 -0.42 -12.43 -9.20
CA LEU A 6 0.74 -11.82 -9.87
C LEU A 6 1.87 -12.85 -10.04
N LEU A 7 2.17 -13.63 -9.00
CA LEU A 7 3.11 -14.75 -9.07
C LEU A 7 2.59 -15.82 -10.03
N SER A 8 1.31 -16.22 -9.97
CA SER A 8 0.70 -17.18 -10.90
C SER A 8 0.73 -16.66 -12.33
N THR A 9 0.47 -15.38 -12.58
CA THR A 9 0.44 -14.76 -13.92
C THR A 9 1.86 -14.61 -14.48
N GLU A 10 2.85 -14.27 -13.65
CA GLU A 10 4.27 -14.28 -14.03
C GLU A 10 4.79 -15.73 -14.26
N LEU A 11 4.28 -16.71 -13.50
CA LEU A 11 4.52 -18.14 -13.69
C LEU A 11 3.84 -18.69 -14.96
N GLU A 12 2.63 -18.25 -15.28
CA GLU A 12 1.84 -18.64 -16.46
C GLU A 12 2.36 -17.98 -17.75
N ASN A 13 2.88 -16.76 -17.67
CA ASN A 13 3.53 -16.06 -18.80
C ASN A 13 4.95 -16.56 -19.05
N SER A 14 5.54 -17.31 -18.12
CA SER A 14 6.80 -18.00 -18.31
C SER A 14 6.57 -19.23 -19.19
N LYS A 15 7.19 -19.30 -20.38
CA LYS A 15 7.13 -20.45 -21.31
C LYS A 15 7.79 -21.74 -20.78
N TRP A 16 7.98 -21.85 -19.47
CA TRP A 16 8.72 -22.93 -18.82
C TRP A 16 7.72 -23.86 -18.16
N GLU A 17 7.85 -25.16 -18.41
CA GLU A 17 7.09 -26.15 -17.65
C GLU A 17 7.35 -25.95 -16.15
N ASN A 18 6.27 -25.85 -15.37
CA ASN A 18 6.27 -25.39 -13.97
C ASN A 18 7.29 -26.11 -13.06
N GLU A 19 7.57 -27.39 -13.34
CA GLU A 19 8.56 -28.19 -12.63
C GLU A 19 10.00 -27.80 -12.97
N ALA A 20 10.27 -27.42 -14.23
CA ALA A 20 11.55 -26.88 -14.65
C ALA A 20 11.84 -25.52 -14.01
N LEU A 21 10.81 -24.68 -13.80
CA LEU A 21 10.94 -23.38 -13.17
C LEU A 21 11.18 -23.48 -11.66
N LEU A 22 10.45 -24.37 -10.97
CA LEU A 22 10.68 -24.68 -9.56
C LEU A 22 12.08 -25.27 -9.32
N ASN A 23 12.52 -26.18 -10.19
CA ASN A 23 13.89 -26.70 -10.17
C ASN A 23 14.92 -25.60 -10.48
N LYS A 24 14.61 -24.65 -11.36
CA LYS A 24 15.46 -23.49 -11.65
C LYS A 24 15.59 -22.55 -10.45
N ILE A 25 14.49 -22.26 -9.75
CA ILE A 25 14.47 -21.44 -8.53
C ILE A 25 15.27 -22.13 -7.43
N GLN A 26 15.04 -23.43 -7.21
CA GLN A 26 15.81 -24.23 -6.27
C GLN A 26 17.30 -24.25 -6.64
N THR A 27 17.64 -24.38 -7.92
CA THR A 27 19.01 -24.34 -8.42
C THR A 27 19.65 -22.96 -8.21
N LEU A 28 18.95 -21.87 -8.52
CA LEU A 28 19.44 -20.49 -8.33
C LEU A 28 19.61 -20.14 -6.85
N MET A 29 18.73 -20.65 -5.98
CA MET A 29 18.85 -20.50 -4.53
C MET A 29 20.02 -21.31 -3.98
N ASN A 30 20.19 -22.57 -4.41
CA ASN A 30 21.36 -23.39 -4.08
C ASN A 30 22.67 -22.82 -4.62
N GLN A 31 22.65 -22.20 -5.80
CA GLN A 31 23.80 -21.47 -6.34
C GLN A 31 24.11 -20.22 -5.52
N GLY A 32 23.09 -19.47 -5.10
CA GLY A 32 23.24 -18.36 -4.14
C GLY A 32 23.84 -18.83 -2.81
N LEU A 33 23.46 -20.02 -2.35
CA LEU A 33 24.02 -20.68 -1.18
C LEU A 33 25.50 -21.01 -1.35
N VAL A 34 25.87 -21.62 -2.48
CA VAL A 34 27.26 -21.99 -2.82
C VAL A 34 28.14 -20.75 -2.97
N LEU A 35 27.60 -19.67 -3.54
CA LEU A 35 28.30 -18.39 -3.67
C LEU A 35 28.49 -17.69 -2.32
N ALA A 36 27.50 -17.76 -1.42
CA ALA A 36 27.61 -17.23 -0.07
C ALA A 36 28.58 -18.03 0.82
N SER A 37 28.61 -19.35 0.67
CA SER A 37 29.53 -20.26 1.37
C SER A 37 30.98 -20.21 0.86
N ARG A 38 31.23 -19.61 -0.30
CA ARG A 38 32.58 -19.35 -0.83
C ARG A 38 33.16 -17.99 -0.42
N ARG A 39 32.39 -17.12 0.25
CA ARG A 39 32.90 -15.81 0.73
C ARG A 39 33.69 -15.94 2.03
N ALA A 40 34.63 -15.02 2.27
CA ALA A 40 35.24 -14.86 3.58
C ALA A 40 34.15 -14.59 4.65
N PRO A 41 34.26 -15.15 5.86
CA PRO A 41 33.24 -15.02 6.91
C PRO A 41 32.86 -13.57 7.23
N ASP A 42 33.83 -12.65 7.19
CA ASP A 42 33.60 -11.21 7.42
C ASP A 42 32.83 -10.50 6.28
N ASN A 43 32.62 -11.18 5.14
CA ASN A 43 31.94 -10.65 3.95
C ASN A 43 30.58 -11.31 3.69
N ARG A 44 30.06 -12.06 4.68
CA ARG A 44 28.80 -12.80 4.59
C ARG A 44 27.69 -12.03 5.31
N VAL A 45 26.76 -11.50 4.52
CA VAL A 45 25.49 -10.93 5.00
C VAL A 45 24.58 -11.99 5.61
N PHE A 46 24.82 -13.28 5.40
CA PHE A 46 24.11 -14.36 6.10
C PHE A 46 25.03 -15.56 6.28
N SER A 47 24.82 -16.31 7.35
CA SER A 47 25.39 -17.63 7.48
C SER A 47 24.86 -18.55 6.38
N VAL A 48 25.64 -19.58 6.05
CA VAL A 48 25.27 -20.60 5.05
C VAL A 48 24.02 -21.36 5.50
N GLU A 49 23.83 -21.49 6.81
CA GLU A 49 22.71 -22.17 7.43
C GLU A 49 21.41 -21.35 7.30
N GLU A 50 21.46 -20.04 7.49
CA GLU A 50 20.32 -19.14 7.32
C GLU A 50 19.83 -19.12 5.87
N LEU A 51 20.75 -18.97 4.91
CA LEU A 51 20.38 -19.00 3.48
C LEU A 51 19.82 -20.37 3.05
N ALA A 52 20.33 -21.47 3.63
CA ALA A 52 19.89 -22.82 3.31
C ALA A 52 18.48 -23.05 3.84
N TRP A 53 18.22 -22.51 5.02
CA TRP A 53 16.91 -22.50 5.63
C TRP A 53 15.91 -21.64 4.83
N PHE A 54 16.29 -20.43 4.41
CA PHE A 54 15.44 -19.56 3.57
C PHE A 54 15.06 -20.19 2.24
N ALA A 55 16.03 -20.81 1.56
CA ALA A 55 15.80 -21.51 0.30
C ALA A 55 14.83 -22.68 0.49
N LYS A 56 15.03 -23.48 1.54
CA LYS A 56 14.21 -24.65 1.86
C LYS A 56 12.80 -24.27 2.29
N ALA A 57 12.64 -23.18 3.05
CA ALA A 57 11.35 -22.67 3.51
C ALA A 57 10.53 -22.09 2.35
N SER A 58 11.13 -21.25 1.51
CA SER A 58 10.49 -20.66 0.32
C SER A 58 10.08 -21.74 -0.69
N TYR A 59 10.94 -22.75 -0.91
CA TYR A 59 10.63 -23.91 -1.74
C TYR A 59 9.50 -24.76 -1.15
N SER A 60 9.49 -25.00 0.17
CA SER A 60 8.43 -25.77 0.83
C SER A 60 7.09 -25.05 0.76
N ILE A 61 7.06 -23.72 0.88
CA ILE A 61 5.85 -22.89 0.73
C ILE A 61 5.35 -22.91 -0.72
N ALA A 62 6.23 -22.73 -1.70
CA ALA A 62 5.85 -22.78 -3.12
C ALA A 62 5.38 -24.18 -3.55
N SER A 63 6.05 -25.23 -3.08
CA SER A 63 5.71 -26.62 -3.37
C SER A 63 4.41 -27.07 -2.67
N SER A 64 4.15 -26.60 -1.45
CA SER A 64 2.92 -26.92 -0.71
C SER A 64 1.69 -26.16 -1.22
N ALA A 65 1.85 -24.89 -1.60
CA ALA A 65 0.80 -24.11 -2.28
C ALA A 65 0.44 -24.70 -3.65
N PHE A 66 1.41 -25.30 -4.35
CA PHE A 66 1.20 -25.96 -5.63
C PHE A 66 0.57 -27.36 -5.50
N ARG A 67 0.88 -28.11 -4.42
CA ARG A 67 0.43 -29.51 -4.25
C ARG A 67 -0.91 -29.68 -3.55
N SER A 68 -1.42 -28.68 -2.84
CA SER A 68 -2.66 -28.83 -2.05
C SER A 68 -3.85 -28.10 -2.66
N THR A 69 -4.67 -28.85 -3.41
CA THR A 69 -6.08 -28.51 -3.64
C THR A 69 -6.97 -28.84 -2.43
N LYS A 70 -6.43 -29.32 -1.28
CA LYS A 70 -7.21 -29.68 -0.07
C LYS A 70 -6.41 -29.49 1.26
N MET A 71 -6.64 -28.35 1.94
CA MET A 71 -6.37 -27.99 3.37
C MET A 71 -4.89 -28.01 3.85
N GLU A 72 -4.33 -27.15 4.75
CA GLU A 72 -4.79 -26.07 5.64
C GLU A 72 -3.94 -24.79 5.45
N PRO A 73 -4.52 -23.68 4.94
CA PRO A 73 -3.81 -22.43 4.70
C PRO A 73 -3.15 -21.83 5.95
N HIS A 74 -3.77 -21.99 7.12
CA HIS A 74 -3.32 -21.43 8.39
C HIS A 74 -1.88 -21.81 8.75
N LYS A 75 -1.50 -23.09 8.63
CA LYS A 75 -0.14 -23.55 8.96
C LYS A 75 0.93 -22.90 8.08
N HIS A 76 0.61 -22.64 6.81
CA HIS A 76 1.53 -22.01 5.86
C HIS A 76 1.71 -20.53 6.16
N TYR A 77 0.61 -19.82 6.42
CA TYR A 77 0.69 -18.41 6.79
C TYR A 77 1.36 -18.19 8.14
N SER A 78 1.16 -19.08 9.12
CA SER A 78 1.93 -19.05 10.38
C SER A 78 3.43 -19.29 10.16
N ALA A 79 3.80 -20.18 9.23
CA ALA A 79 5.20 -20.41 8.88
C ALA A 79 5.82 -19.18 8.20
N ILE A 80 5.11 -18.57 7.24
CA ILE A 80 5.51 -17.31 6.58
C ILE A 80 5.70 -16.21 7.63
N HIS A 81 4.74 -16.05 8.55
CA HIS A 81 4.83 -15.04 9.61
C HIS A 81 6.09 -15.24 10.47
N ARG A 82 6.36 -16.48 10.91
CA ARG A 82 7.56 -16.81 11.70
C ARG A 82 8.87 -16.60 10.93
N ILE A 83 8.88 -16.88 9.62
CA ILE A 83 10.03 -16.62 8.75
C ILE A 83 10.25 -15.11 8.62
N GLY A 84 9.16 -14.36 8.41
CA GLY A 84 9.16 -12.91 8.33
C GLY A 84 9.74 -12.27 9.58
N THR A 85 9.27 -12.67 10.77
CA THR A 85 9.76 -12.14 12.05
C THR A 85 11.25 -12.35 12.21
N HIS A 86 11.73 -13.57 11.94
CA HIS A 86 13.14 -13.90 12.05
C HIS A 86 14.01 -13.09 11.07
N PHE A 87 13.56 -12.92 9.82
CA PHE A 87 14.28 -12.10 8.84
C PHE A 87 14.37 -10.64 9.27
N ARG A 88 13.32 -10.09 9.89
CA ARG A 88 13.32 -8.70 10.37
C ARG A 88 14.30 -8.48 11.50
N GLU A 89 14.41 -9.43 12.43
CA GLU A 89 15.41 -9.39 13.51
C GLU A 89 16.84 -9.36 12.94
N LEU A 90 17.11 -10.20 11.93
CA LEU A 90 18.39 -10.21 11.22
C LEU A 90 18.66 -8.89 10.47
N PHE A 91 17.65 -8.31 9.84
CA PHE A 91 17.75 -7.04 9.12
C PHE A 91 18.10 -5.87 10.05
N LYS A 92 17.45 -5.81 11.23
CA LYS A 92 17.74 -4.77 12.24
C LYS A 92 19.15 -4.88 12.82
N GLY A 93 19.71 -6.10 12.87
CA GLY A 93 21.06 -6.37 13.37
C GLY A 93 22.21 -6.02 12.41
N GLN A 94 21.91 -5.74 11.13
CA GLN A 94 22.92 -5.41 10.11
C GLN A 94 22.97 -3.92 9.85
N THR A 95 23.77 -3.20 10.65
CA THR A 95 24.22 -1.86 10.31
C THR A 95 25.09 -1.89 9.05
N VAL A 96 24.74 -1.03 8.10
CA VAL A 96 25.29 -0.88 6.75
C VAL A 96 26.75 -0.44 6.81
N GLU A 97 27.65 -1.38 7.06
CA GLU A 97 29.07 -1.18 6.83
C GLU A 97 29.55 -2.36 5.97
N HIS A 98 29.96 -2.10 4.73
CA HIS A 98 30.72 -3.01 3.84
C HIS A 98 29.96 -3.96 2.86
N SER A 99 28.85 -3.55 2.24
CA SER A 99 28.32 -4.29 1.07
C SER A 99 28.41 -3.49 -0.23
N THR A 100 28.89 -4.11 -1.32
CA THR A 100 28.90 -3.49 -2.66
C THR A 100 27.46 -3.21 -3.09
N ASN A 101 27.18 -2.04 -3.70
CA ASN A 101 25.84 -1.58 -4.09
C ASN A 101 24.92 -2.67 -4.69
N ALA A 102 25.42 -3.53 -5.57
CA ALA A 102 24.60 -4.57 -6.22
C ALA A 102 24.06 -5.66 -5.26
N GLN A 103 24.77 -5.93 -4.17
CA GLN A 103 24.35 -6.93 -3.18
C GLN A 103 23.32 -6.37 -2.23
N TYR A 104 23.51 -5.12 -1.82
CA TYR A 104 22.55 -4.39 -1.01
C TYR A 104 21.21 -4.23 -1.74
N GLU A 105 21.21 -3.88 -3.03
CA GLU A 105 19.98 -3.78 -3.83
C GLU A 105 19.23 -5.12 -3.94
N LYS A 106 19.96 -6.23 -4.16
CA LYS A 106 19.35 -7.57 -4.17
C LYS A 106 18.73 -7.90 -2.80
N TRP A 107 19.42 -7.58 -1.73
CA TRP A 107 18.97 -7.83 -0.36
C TRP A 107 17.74 -6.98 0.01
N LEU A 108 17.75 -5.70 -0.34
CA LEU A 108 16.62 -4.79 -0.18
C LEU A 108 15.37 -5.31 -0.90
N SER A 109 15.53 -5.76 -2.15
CA SER A 109 14.44 -6.37 -2.94
C SER A 109 13.85 -7.62 -2.26
N GLN A 110 14.72 -8.49 -1.72
CA GLN A 110 14.29 -9.67 -0.95
C GLN A 110 13.55 -9.26 0.34
N HIS A 111 14.04 -8.25 1.05
CA HIS A 111 13.41 -7.76 2.26
C HIS A 111 12.00 -7.22 1.99
N ARG A 112 11.83 -6.39 0.95
CA ARG A 112 10.51 -5.89 0.52
C ARG A 112 9.55 -7.03 0.19
N THR A 113 10.04 -8.07 -0.49
CA THR A 113 9.24 -9.26 -0.83
C THR A 113 8.78 -10.00 0.43
N ILE A 114 9.66 -10.17 1.42
CA ILE A 114 9.33 -10.82 2.69
C ILE A 114 8.28 -10.01 3.47
N LEU A 115 8.41 -8.68 3.51
CA LEU A 115 7.41 -7.82 4.16
C LEU A 115 6.05 -7.89 3.48
N ALA A 116 6.00 -7.95 2.15
CA ALA A 116 4.75 -8.14 1.41
C ALA A 116 4.07 -9.48 1.76
N LEU A 117 4.84 -10.57 1.79
CA LEU A 117 4.33 -11.89 2.17
C LEU A 117 3.89 -11.95 3.63
N ASP A 118 4.62 -11.30 4.53
CA ASP A 118 4.27 -11.27 5.95
C ASP A 118 3.04 -10.40 6.23
N LEU A 119 2.87 -9.30 5.50
CA LEU A 119 1.64 -8.51 5.55
C LEU A 119 0.45 -9.36 5.11
N GLU A 120 0.56 -10.05 3.97
CA GLU A 120 -0.50 -10.93 3.47
C GLU A 120 -0.80 -12.07 4.46
N ALA A 121 0.22 -12.65 5.08
CA ALA A 121 0.06 -13.64 6.13
C ALA A 121 -0.67 -13.08 7.35
N SER A 122 -0.28 -11.88 7.79
CA SER A 122 -0.91 -11.21 8.92
C SER A 122 -2.37 -10.86 8.64
N ILE A 123 -2.68 -10.45 7.41
CA ILE A 123 -4.06 -10.23 6.93
C ILE A 123 -4.85 -11.54 6.97
N PHE A 124 -4.29 -12.63 6.44
CA PHE A 124 -4.95 -13.93 6.41
C PHE A 124 -5.23 -14.48 7.82
N LEU A 125 -4.28 -14.28 8.75
CA LEU A 125 -4.41 -14.68 10.15
C LEU A 125 -5.23 -13.70 11.00
N GLU A 126 -5.87 -12.70 10.38
CA GLU A 126 -6.64 -11.64 11.04
C GLU A 126 -5.84 -10.84 12.09
N ASN A 127 -4.50 -10.88 12.04
CA ASN A 127 -3.61 -10.13 12.92
C ASN A 127 -3.42 -8.69 12.42
N TRP A 128 -4.48 -7.89 12.50
CA TRP A 128 -4.49 -6.50 12.03
C TRP A 128 -3.54 -5.57 12.79
N THR A 129 -3.23 -5.90 14.04
CA THR A 129 -2.16 -5.23 14.80
C THR A 129 -0.79 -5.47 14.15
N GLY A 130 -0.51 -6.72 13.77
CA GLY A 130 0.73 -7.08 13.06
C GLY A 130 0.81 -6.42 11.68
N VAL A 131 -0.30 -6.31 10.96
CA VAL A 131 -0.38 -5.57 9.68
C VAL A 131 0.09 -4.12 9.85
N CYS A 132 -0.42 -3.41 10.87
CA CYS A 132 0.02 -2.03 11.15
C CYS A 132 1.51 -1.96 11.52
N THR A 133 2.01 -2.88 12.35
CA THR A 133 3.42 -2.93 12.72
C THR A 133 4.32 -3.16 11.52
N ILE A 134 3.96 -4.08 10.61
CA ILE A 134 4.73 -4.36 9.39
C ILE A 134 4.80 -3.11 8.49
N ILE A 135 3.69 -2.37 8.36
CA ILE A 135 3.63 -1.13 7.59
C ILE A 135 4.61 -0.09 8.16
N GLU A 136 4.59 0.12 9.48
CA GLU A 136 5.47 1.08 10.16
C GLU A 136 6.95 0.66 10.04
N GLU A 137 7.24 -0.64 10.19
CA GLU A 137 8.60 -1.19 10.04
C GLU A 137 9.14 -1.06 8.61
N ALA A 138 8.26 -1.07 7.60
CA ALA A 138 8.64 -0.88 6.20
C ALA A 138 9.03 0.57 5.87
N SER A 139 8.75 1.55 6.75
CA SER A 139 8.98 2.98 6.52
C SER A 139 10.30 3.36 5.84
N PRO A 140 11.50 2.91 6.30
CA PRO A 140 12.77 3.33 5.73
C PRO A 140 13.01 2.82 4.30
N ILE A 141 12.39 1.69 3.95
CA ILE A 141 12.62 0.99 2.67
C ILE A 141 11.43 1.07 1.72
N LEU A 142 10.38 1.81 2.08
CA LEU A 142 9.13 1.88 1.34
C LEU A 142 9.34 2.51 -0.04
N ASP A 143 8.84 1.86 -1.08
CA ASP A 143 8.77 2.39 -2.44
C ASP A 143 7.33 2.34 -2.98
N GLU A 144 7.13 2.88 -4.18
CA GLU A 144 5.79 2.91 -4.82
C GLU A 144 5.24 1.49 -5.06
N ARG A 145 6.11 0.51 -5.33
CA ARG A 145 5.71 -0.87 -5.56
C ARG A 145 5.23 -1.54 -4.28
N LEU A 146 6.01 -1.44 -3.20
CA LEU A 146 5.68 -2.07 -1.92
C LEU A 146 4.44 -1.44 -1.29
N SER A 147 4.32 -0.11 -1.33
CA SER A 147 3.13 0.58 -0.86
C SER A 147 1.87 0.17 -1.64
N SER A 148 1.98 0.00 -2.96
CA SER A 148 0.89 -0.51 -3.81
C SER A 148 0.48 -1.93 -3.43
N VAL A 149 1.45 -2.83 -3.24
CA VAL A 149 1.19 -4.21 -2.81
C VAL A 149 0.52 -4.24 -1.43
N PHE A 150 0.95 -3.38 -0.49
CA PHE A 150 0.34 -3.30 0.84
C PHE A 150 -1.11 -2.83 0.77
N LEU A 151 -1.36 -1.70 0.11
CA LEU A 151 -2.72 -1.17 -0.04
C LEU A 151 -3.62 -2.22 -0.67
N ASP A 152 -3.16 -2.83 -1.76
CA ASP A 152 -3.91 -3.81 -2.50
C ASP A 152 -4.26 -5.07 -1.70
N GLY A 153 -3.30 -5.59 -0.94
CA GLY A 153 -3.51 -6.69 0.00
C GLY A 153 -4.58 -6.36 1.03
N ILE A 154 -4.53 -5.16 1.62
CA ILE A 154 -5.52 -4.70 2.62
C ILE A 154 -6.92 -4.60 1.98
N LEU A 155 -7.04 -3.93 0.82
CA LEU A 155 -8.32 -3.70 0.15
C LEU A 155 -9.00 -5.01 -0.25
N ARG A 156 -8.24 -5.95 -0.84
CA ARG A 156 -8.73 -7.23 -1.37
C ARG A 156 -8.96 -8.31 -0.30
N SER A 157 -8.61 -8.05 0.96
CA SER A 157 -8.83 -9.00 2.04
C SER A 157 -10.32 -9.14 2.40
N GLU A 158 -10.69 -10.21 3.09
CA GLU A 158 -12.05 -10.40 3.62
C GLU A 158 -12.24 -9.81 5.04
N GLY A 159 -11.24 -9.08 5.53
CA GLY A 159 -11.25 -8.55 6.89
C GLY A 159 -12.32 -7.51 7.18
N HIS A 160 -12.60 -7.32 8.47
CA HIS A 160 -13.52 -6.29 8.95
C HIS A 160 -13.14 -4.89 8.44
N LEU A 161 -14.14 -4.13 7.98
CA LEU A 161 -13.94 -2.81 7.37
C LEU A 161 -13.15 -1.83 8.26
N LYS A 162 -13.45 -1.77 9.56
CA LYS A 162 -12.72 -0.91 10.51
C LYS A 162 -11.22 -1.26 10.60
N ALA A 163 -10.89 -2.54 10.52
CA ALA A 163 -9.50 -2.98 10.56
C ALA A 163 -8.76 -2.60 9.27
N LYS A 164 -9.43 -2.71 8.11
CA LYS A 164 -8.91 -2.20 6.83
C LYS A 164 -8.71 -0.69 6.87
N VAL A 165 -9.70 0.07 7.36
CA VAL A 165 -9.61 1.53 7.52
C VAL A 165 -8.38 1.90 8.34
N GLN A 166 -8.19 1.25 9.48
CA GLN A 166 -7.05 1.49 10.35
C GLN A 166 -5.72 1.16 9.65
N ALA A 167 -5.62 0.03 8.94
CA ALA A 167 -4.40 -0.36 8.23
C ALA A 167 -4.05 0.60 7.08
N VAL A 168 -5.04 1.00 6.26
CA VAL A 168 -4.84 1.98 5.18
C VAL A 168 -4.44 3.34 5.77
N LYS A 169 -5.08 3.78 6.86
CA LYS A 169 -4.73 5.00 7.58
C LYS A 169 -3.30 4.99 8.09
N THR A 170 -2.84 3.86 8.66
CA THR A 170 -1.44 3.67 9.06
C THR A 170 -0.52 3.76 7.84
N LEU A 171 -0.87 3.13 6.71
CA LEU A 171 -0.08 3.21 5.48
C LEU A 171 0.08 4.64 4.97
N LEU A 172 -1.00 5.42 4.88
CA LEU A 172 -0.91 6.82 4.45
C LEU A 172 -0.04 7.66 5.40
N ARG A 173 -0.19 7.47 6.72
CA ARG A 173 0.63 8.16 7.72
C ARG A 173 2.10 7.82 7.59
N THR A 174 2.42 6.54 7.45
CA THR A 174 3.80 6.07 7.26
C THR A 174 4.39 6.63 5.98
N LEU A 175 3.64 6.64 4.88
CA LEU A 175 4.09 7.22 3.62
C LEU A 175 4.35 8.72 3.73
N HIS A 176 3.47 9.45 4.42
CA HIS A 176 3.63 10.88 4.64
C HIS A 176 4.83 11.22 5.53
N ALA A 177 5.08 10.41 6.57
CA ALA A 177 6.19 10.59 7.50
C ALA A 177 7.52 9.97 7.01
N SER A 178 7.48 9.11 5.99
CA SER A 178 8.66 8.38 5.53
C SER A 178 9.68 9.30 4.85
N HIS A 179 10.94 9.12 5.23
CA HIS A 179 12.09 9.72 4.57
C HIS A 179 12.79 8.73 3.61
N SER A 180 12.07 7.70 3.16
CA SER A 180 12.68 6.66 2.33
C SER A 180 13.31 7.25 1.05
N PRO A 181 14.59 6.94 0.76
CA PRO A 181 15.26 7.45 -0.43
C PRO A 181 14.71 6.80 -1.72
N TYR A 182 13.89 5.76 -1.61
CA TYR A 182 13.37 4.98 -2.73
C TYR A 182 12.00 5.48 -3.23
N THR A 183 11.39 6.42 -2.52
CA THR A 183 10.11 7.01 -2.92
C THR A 183 10.36 8.34 -3.64
N ASN A 184 9.89 8.44 -4.89
CA ASN A 184 9.85 9.73 -5.57
C ASN A 184 8.74 10.59 -4.94
N LYS A 185 9.13 11.54 -4.09
CA LYS A 185 8.19 12.42 -3.38
C LYS A 185 7.25 13.17 -4.31
N SER A 186 7.72 13.61 -5.49
CA SER A 186 6.87 14.34 -6.44
C SER A 186 5.80 13.43 -7.02
N THR A 187 6.17 12.26 -7.53
CA THR A 187 5.22 11.28 -8.06
C THR A 187 4.24 10.82 -6.99
N PHE A 188 4.75 10.49 -5.79
CA PHE A 188 3.94 10.05 -4.67
C PHE A 188 2.87 11.09 -4.30
N MET A 189 3.27 12.35 -4.09
CA MET A 189 2.34 13.39 -3.67
C MET A 189 1.32 13.75 -4.76
N ASN A 190 1.69 13.66 -6.04
CA ASN A 190 0.84 14.13 -7.13
C ASN A 190 -0.07 13.05 -7.71
N GLN A 191 0.28 11.77 -7.58
CA GLN A 191 -0.47 10.68 -8.23
C GLN A 191 -0.90 9.59 -7.25
N THR A 192 0.03 9.11 -6.43
CA THR A 192 -0.22 7.96 -5.54
C THR A 192 -1.08 8.35 -4.34
N LEU A 193 -0.73 9.45 -3.66
CA LEU A 193 -1.41 9.93 -2.46
C LEU A 193 -2.90 10.24 -2.71
N PRO A 194 -3.31 10.98 -3.76
CA PRO A 194 -4.72 11.21 -4.07
C PRO A 194 -5.54 9.93 -4.23
N ARG A 195 -5.00 8.92 -4.92
CA ARG A 195 -5.66 7.62 -5.10
C ARG A 195 -5.84 6.88 -3.77
N TYR A 196 -4.84 6.95 -2.90
CA TYR A 196 -4.86 6.31 -1.59
C TYR A 196 -5.85 7.01 -0.65
N ILE A 197 -5.93 8.34 -0.73
CA ILE A 197 -6.94 9.16 -0.06
C ILE A 197 -8.34 8.74 -0.51
N ARG A 198 -8.58 8.60 -1.82
CA ARG A 198 -9.86 8.08 -2.36
C ARG A 198 -10.21 6.72 -1.74
N CYS A 199 -9.25 5.78 -1.71
CA CYS A 199 -9.48 4.46 -1.11
C CYS A 199 -9.85 4.56 0.37
N LEU A 200 -9.11 5.36 1.15
CA LEU A 200 -9.38 5.53 2.58
C LEU A 200 -10.73 6.22 2.82
N PHE A 201 -11.07 7.23 2.02
CA PHE A 201 -12.33 7.94 2.12
C PHE A 201 -13.51 7.00 1.85
N GLN A 202 -13.47 6.23 0.75
CA GLN A 202 -14.51 5.24 0.44
C GLN A 202 -14.64 4.19 1.54
N LEU A 203 -13.53 3.61 2.00
CA LEU A 203 -13.55 2.65 3.09
C LEU A 203 -14.13 3.23 4.38
N SER A 204 -13.85 4.50 4.68
CA SER A 204 -14.37 5.17 5.87
C SER A 204 -15.88 5.36 5.78
N LEU A 205 -16.41 5.67 4.59
CA LEU A 205 -17.85 5.73 4.35
C LEU A 205 -18.50 4.34 4.51
N ASP A 206 -17.92 3.31 3.90
CA ASP A 206 -18.42 1.93 3.96
C ASP A 206 -18.40 1.38 5.40
N ALA A 207 -17.39 1.77 6.20
CA ALA A 207 -17.26 1.39 7.61
C ALA A 207 -18.14 2.23 8.57
N ALA A 208 -18.90 3.19 8.04
CA ALA A 208 -19.63 4.20 8.80
C ALA A 208 -18.75 5.03 9.77
N GLU A 209 -17.46 5.21 9.44
CA GLU A 209 -16.52 6.09 10.15
C GLU A 209 -16.61 7.52 9.61
N TYR A 210 -17.77 8.15 9.74
CA TYR A 210 -18.06 9.44 9.11
C TYR A 210 -17.17 10.59 9.59
N GLN A 211 -16.77 10.60 10.87
CA GLN A 211 -15.85 11.60 11.38
C GLN A 211 -14.46 11.50 10.72
N LEU A 212 -14.00 10.27 10.43
CA LEU A 212 -12.76 10.06 9.72
C LEU A 212 -12.89 10.47 8.25
N ALA A 213 -13.98 10.06 7.59
CA ALA A 213 -14.27 10.44 6.21
C ALA A 213 -14.29 11.97 6.05
N GLU A 214 -14.92 12.69 6.98
CA GLU A 214 -14.95 14.14 6.99
C GLU A 214 -13.55 14.75 7.19
N SER A 215 -12.74 14.22 8.11
CA SER A 215 -11.36 14.68 8.31
C SER A 215 -10.48 14.46 7.07
N ILE A 216 -10.73 13.39 6.29
CA ILE A 216 -10.02 13.12 5.04
C ILE A 216 -10.40 14.17 3.98
N LEU A 217 -11.67 14.58 3.95
CA LEU A 217 -12.13 15.63 3.05
C LEU A 217 -11.46 16.97 3.37
N ASP A 218 -11.34 17.32 4.65
CA ASP A 218 -10.64 18.54 5.09
C ASP A 218 -9.16 18.51 4.70
N GLN A 219 -8.48 17.39 4.92
CA GLN A 219 -7.08 17.22 4.52
C GLN A 219 -6.91 17.31 3.00
N SER A 220 -7.85 16.73 2.24
CA SER A 220 -7.83 16.80 0.77
C SER A 220 -7.97 18.24 0.28
N LEU A 221 -8.85 19.03 0.91
CA LEU A 221 -9.02 20.44 0.57
C LEU A 221 -7.74 21.24 0.83
N ILE A 222 -7.10 21.04 1.98
CA ILE A 222 -5.82 21.68 2.31
C ILE A 222 -4.75 21.32 1.27
N LEU A 223 -4.61 20.02 0.94
CA LEU A 223 -3.65 19.56 -0.07
C LEU A 223 -3.90 20.19 -1.44
N VAL A 224 -5.16 20.32 -1.86
CA VAL A 224 -5.52 20.95 -3.14
C VAL A 224 -5.17 22.44 -3.13
N GLN A 225 -5.46 23.15 -2.02
CA GLN A 225 -5.19 24.58 -1.87
C GLN A 225 -3.69 24.90 -1.86
N GLU A 226 -2.90 24.15 -1.08
CA GLU A 226 -1.44 24.31 -1.03
C GLU A 226 -0.83 24.16 -2.44
N ARG A 227 -1.31 23.19 -3.22
CA ARG A 227 -0.85 22.93 -4.59
C ARG A 227 -1.26 24.02 -5.57
N HIS A 228 -2.48 24.56 -5.44
CA HIS A 228 -2.92 25.70 -6.25
C HIS A 228 -2.08 26.95 -5.98
N ALA A 229 -1.74 27.21 -4.71
CA ALA A 229 -0.86 28.32 -4.33
C ALA A 229 0.57 28.14 -4.87
N GLU A 230 1.13 26.93 -4.82
CA GLU A 230 2.45 26.61 -5.37
C GLU A 230 2.51 26.79 -6.90
N ALA A 231 1.43 26.42 -7.62
CA ALA A 231 1.33 26.58 -9.06
C ALA A 231 1.23 28.05 -9.50
N GLY A 232 0.56 28.90 -8.71
CA GLY A 232 0.47 30.34 -8.98
C GLY A 232 1.79 31.10 -8.82
N ASN A 233 2.69 30.61 -7.97
CA ASN A 233 3.96 31.27 -7.66
C ASN A 233 5.12 30.85 -8.60
N ASN A 234 5.06 29.65 -9.20
CA ASN A 234 6.13 29.07 -10.00
C ASN A 234 5.71 28.83 -11.46
N ALA A 235 5.34 29.90 -12.17
CA ALA A 235 4.88 29.85 -13.57
C ALA A 235 5.86 29.21 -14.58
N SER A 236 7.10 28.92 -14.17
CA SER A 236 8.15 28.32 -15.01
C SER A 236 8.33 26.80 -14.85
N LEU A 237 7.69 26.15 -13.86
CA LEU A 237 7.77 24.71 -13.64
C LEU A 237 6.36 24.12 -13.57
N SER A 238 5.93 23.47 -14.65
CA SER A 238 4.66 22.75 -14.76
C SER A 238 4.64 21.51 -13.86
N LEU A 239 4.61 21.71 -12.53
CA LEU A 239 4.31 20.64 -11.59
C LEU A 239 2.83 20.21 -11.81
N PRO A 240 2.56 18.91 -11.97
CA PRO A 240 1.18 18.45 -12.04
C PRO A 240 0.51 18.75 -10.70
N GLY A 241 -0.55 19.57 -10.73
CA GLY A 241 -1.39 19.82 -9.57
C GLY A 241 -2.14 18.57 -9.12
N TYR A 242 -2.94 18.71 -8.06
CA TYR A 242 -3.80 17.62 -7.59
C TYR A 242 -4.69 17.09 -8.74
N PRO A 243 -4.84 15.78 -8.93
CA PRO A 243 -5.55 15.24 -10.08
C PRO A 243 -7.03 15.68 -10.13
N GLU A 244 -7.45 16.23 -11.26
CA GLU A 244 -8.83 16.72 -11.48
C GLU A 244 -9.90 15.65 -11.23
N ASP A 245 -9.63 14.42 -11.68
CA ASP A 245 -10.56 13.30 -11.50
C ASP A 245 -10.75 12.92 -10.03
N GLU A 246 -9.76 13.19 -9.18
CA GLU A 246 -9.84 12.97 -7.74
C GLU A 246 -10.65 14.09 -7.07
N ILE A 247 -10.44 15.37 -7.47
CA ILE A 247 -11.24 16.52 -7.01
C ILE A 247 -12.72 16.30 -7.35
N ARG A 248 -13.02 15.98 -8.61
CA ARG A 248 -14.39 15.76 -9.09
C ARG A 248 -15.06 14.61 -8.36
N TRP A 249 -14.35 13.52 -8.14
CA TRP A 249 -14.92 12.36 -7.46
C TRP A 249 -15.13 12.62 -5.96
N LEU A 250 -14.15 13.17 -5.25
CA LEU A 250 -14.28 13.47 -3.82
C LEU A 250 -15.42 14.44 -3.55
N SER A 251 -15.52 15.51 -4.35
CA SER A 251 -16.63 16.48 -4.24
C SER A 251 -17.99 15.83 -4.52
N THR A 252 -18.09 15.01 -5.58
CA THR A 252 -19.35 14.33 -5.92
C THR A 252 -19.77 13.34 -4.82
N VAL A 253 -18.86 12.49 -4.34
CA VAL A 253 -19.17 11.50 -3.30
C VAL A 253 -19.49 12.19 -1.96
N ALA A 254 -18.77 13.24 -1.59
CA ALA A 254 -19.09 14.04 -0.41
C ALA A 254 -20.46 14.73 -0.51
N PHE A 255 -20.83 15.23 -1.69
CA PHE A 255 -22.15 15.81 -1.91
C PHE A 255 -23.27 14.77 -1.83
N ASN A 256 -23.07 13.59 -2.41
CA ASN A 256 -24.02 12.47 -2.28
C ASN A 256 -24.23 12.10 -0.79
N ARG A 257 -23.15 12.12 0.00
CA ARG A 257 -23.27 11.91 1.45
C ARG A 257 -24.05 13.03 2.15
N ALA A 258 -23.95 14.28 1.69
CA ALA A 258 -24.80 15.36 2.17
C ALA A 258 -26.29 15.11 1.86
N VAL A 259 -26.60 14.58 0.68
CA VAL A 259 -27.97 14.15 0.32
C VAL A 259 -28.46 13.06 1.25
N ASP A 260 -27.62 12.07 1.60
CA ASP A 260 -28.01 11.05 2.58
C ASP A 260 -28.38 11.66 3.94
N TYR A 261 -27.63 12.67 4.41
CA TYR A 261 -27.95 13.39 5.64
C TYR A 261 -29.26 14.17 5.53
N TYR A 262 -29.53 14.78 4.39
CA TYR A 262 -30.82 15.42 4.13
C TYR A 262 -31.98 14.41 4.23
N LEU A 263 -31.85 13.25 3.58
CA LEU A 263 -32.86 12.18 3.66
C LEU A 263 -33.05 11.65 5.08
N ALA A 264 -32.02 11.72 5.92
CA ALA A 264 -32.07 11.35 7.33
C ALA A 264 -32.53 12.50 8.26
N ALA A 265 -32.99 13.64 7.72
CA ALA A 265 -33.35 14.85 8.47
C ALA A 265 -32.22 15.40 9.37
N ALA A 266 -30.96 15.17 8.99
CA ALA A 266 -29.76 15.66 9.66
C ALA A 266 -29.24 16.94 8.98
N ASP A 267 -30.03 18.03 9.05
CA ASP A 267 -29.80 19.26 8.28
C ASP A 267 -28.43 19.91 8.54
N ALA A 268 -27.94 19.84 9.78
CA ALA A 268 -26.62 20.37 10.14
C ALA A 268 -25.49 19.63 9.42
N ASP A 269 -25.58 18.29 9.35
CA ASP A 269 -24.59 17.46 8.68
C ASP A 269 -24.70 17.59 7.16
N CYS A 270 -25.91 17.68 6.62
CA CYS A 270 -26.17 17.98 5.21
C CYS A 270 -25.46 19.27 4.79
N ARG A 271 -25.75 20.40 5.45
CA ARG A 271 -25.13 21.70 5.11
C ARG A 271 -23.61 21.66 5.23
N ARG A 272 -23.09 21.00 6.27
CA ARG A 272 -21.65 20.87 6.51
C ARG A 272 -20.95 20.09 5.41
N TRP A 273 -21.46 18.91 5.05
CA TRP A 273 -20.88 18.07 4.00
C TRP A 273 -21.04 18.69 2.60
N ALA A 274 -22.19 19.28 2.31
CA ALA A 274 -22.43 19.97 1.04
C ALA A 274 -21.47 21.17 0.86
N GLY A 275 -21.27 21.97 1.91
CA GLY A 275 -20.32 23.08 1.88
C GLY A 275 -18.89 22.63 1.57
N LYS A 276 -18.42 21.56 2.22
CA LYS A 276 -17.08 21.00 1.95
C LYS A 276 -16.96 20.45 0.52
N ALA A 277 -18.00 19.77 0.04
CA ALA A 277 -18.05 19.26 -1.33
C ALA A 277 -17.98 20.38 -2.37
N ILE A 278 -18.73 21.47 -2.17
CA ILE A 278 -18.72 22.65 -3.04
C ILE A 278 -17.33 23.32 -3.02
N ASN A 279 -16.76 23.54 -1.84
CA ASN A 279 -15.42 24.14 -1.72
C ASN A 279 -14.36 23.33 -2.48
N LEU A 280 -14.44 22.00 -2.44
CA LEU A 280 -13.55 21.15 -3.20
C LEU A 280 -13.83 21.21 -4.70
N ALA A 281 -15.10 21.20 -5.11
CA ALA A 281 -15.51 21.32 -6.51
C ALA A 281 -15.06 22.64 -7.16
N ASP A 282 -15.03 23.73 -6.40
CA ASP A 282 -14.54 25.04 -6.88
C ASP A 282 -13.05 25.04 -7.21
N MET A 283 -12.30 24.04 -6.72
CA MET A 283 -10.87 23.89 -7.03
C MET A 283 -10.60 23.12 -8.33
N ALA A 284 -11.63 22.57 -8.97
CA ALA A 284 -11.51 21.89 -10.26
C ALA A 284 -11.24 22.90 -11.38
N LYS A 285 -10.44 22.52 -12.38
CA LYS A 285 -10.17 23.34 -13.58
C LYS A 285 -11.30 23.18 -14.61
N ASP A 286 -12.50 23.55 -14.22
CA ASP A 286 -13.71 23.46 -15.05
C ASP A 286 -14.50 24.79 -15.12
N ASP A 287 -13.80 25.90 -14.93
CA ASP A 287 -14.37 27.25 -14.85
C ASP A 287 -15.49 27.36 -13.80
N GLY A 288 -15.40 26.57 -12.72
CA GLY A 288 -16.36 26.52 -11.62
C GLY A 288 -17.69 25.86 -11.99
N ALA A 289 -17.75 25.08 -13.07
CA ALA A 289 -18.97 24.42 -13.53
C ALA A 289 -19.51 23.44 -12.49
N LEU A 290 -18.66 22.57 -11.93
CA LEU A 290 -19.06 21.61 -10.91
C LEU A 290 -19.53 22.32 -9.63
N GLY A 291 -18.81 23.33 -9.17
CA GLY A 291 -19.21 24.11 -8.00
C GLY A 291 -20.57 24.80 -8.18
N ARG A 292 -20.84 25.40 -9.35
CA ARG A 292 -22.16 25.98 -9.68
C ARG A 292 -23.27 24.92 -9.67
N LEU A 293 -23.00 23.75 -10.26
CA LEU A 293 -23.95 22.65 -10.28
C LEU A 293 -24.32 22.20 -8.86
N LEU A 294 -23.33 21.97 -7.99
CA LEU A 294 -23.57 21.50 -6.62
C LEU A 294 -24.31 22.54 -5.76
N ARG A 295 -24.01 23.84 -5.89
CA ARG A 295 -24.77 24.90 -5.22
C ARG A 295 -26.24 24.91 -5.65
N GLY A 296 -26.51 24.84 -6.96
CA GLY A 296 -27.89 24.77 -7.46
C GLY A 296 -28.64 23.55 -6.97
N LYS A 297 -27.96 22.39 -6.82
CA LYS A 297 -28.57 21.19 -6.21
C LYS A 297 -28.85 21.37 -4.72
N LEU A 298 -27.97 22.04 -3.97
CA LEU A 298 -28.17 22.30 -2.56
C LEU A 298 -29.38 23.21 -2.30
N GLU A 299 -29.58 24.23 -3.14
CA GLU A 299 -30.76 25.11 -3.07
C GLU A 299 -32.08 24.34 -3.26
N MET A 300 -32.07 23.26 -4.03
CA MET A 300 -33.25 22.40 -4.21
C MET A 300 -33.52 21.47 -3.01
N LEU A 301 -32.54 21.27 -2.13
CA LEU A 301 -32.65 20.45 -0.92
C LEU A 301 -33.02 21.28 0.32
N ALA A 302 -33.16 22.60 0.17
CA ALA A 302 -33.48 23.53 1.27
C ALA A 302 -34.99 23.65 1.50
#